data_AF-A0A667H6K5-F1
#
_entry.id   AF-A0A667H6K5-F1
#
_cell.length_a   1.000
_cell.length_b   1.000
_cell.length_c   1.000
_cell.angle_alpha   90.00
_cell.angle_beta   90.00
_cell.angle_gamma   90.00
#
_symmetry.space_group_name_H-M   'P 1'
#
loop_
_entity.id
_entity.type
_entity.pdbx_description
1 polymer ?
#
loop_
_entity_poly.entity_id
_entity_poly.type
_entity_poly.pdbx_seq_one_letter_code
_entity_poly.pdbx_strand_id
1 'polypeptide(L)'
;MVEKRCPLQRDGVYRWFSELPSPQRVEFLCGLLDLCIPLELRFLGSCLEDLARKDYHSLRDSEIKANNPADLGSLTNLTDEVVRSKLLVSLALLGSEQREAAGVLYRTLTHIDSIIHNYGLQLNEGRTGDEFLLLFTMASNHPAFSFHQKQVLRQELTQIQSSLSGGGGGGGGGGGGHGGKSALPTCPACHKVTPRTEAPVSSVSNSLENALHTSAHSTEESLPKRTVGKHSKVSVEKIDLKGLSHTKNERNVECSFEVLWSDSSVTSVTKSSSEVTEFMSKVR
;
A
#
# COMPACT_ATOMS: atom_id res chain seq x y z
N MET A 1 14.19 -10.87 30.67
CA MET A 1 14.76 -11.61 29.52
C MET A 1 14.11 -11.00 28.29
N VAL A 2 14.89 -10.28 27.48
CA VAL A 2 14.39 -9.48 26.36
C VAL A 2 13.96 -10.41 25.22
N GLU A 3 12.68 -10.36 24.86
CA GLU A 3 12.16 -11.02 23.67
C GLU A 3 12.84 -10.47 22.43
N LYS A 4 13.56 -11.34 21.72
CA LYS A 4 14.10 -11.06 20.40
C LYS A 4 12.94 -11.03 19.40
N ARG A 5 12.34 -9.84 19.24
CA ARG A 5 11.62 -9.50 18.00
C ARG A 5 12.56 -9.81 16.84
N CYS A 6 12.13 -10.63 15.88
CA CYS A 6 12.82 -10.72 14.58
C CYS A 6 12.87 -9.30 14.01
N PRO A 7 14.04 -8.65 13.94
CA PRO A 7 14.13 -7.40 13.24
C PRO A 7 14.12 -7.79 11.76
N LEU A 8 13.00 -7.54 11.07
CA LEU A 8 13.18 -6.91 9.76
C LEU A 8 14.15 -5.77 10.05
N GLN A 9 15.41 -5.88 9.62
CA GLN A 9 16.44 -4.91 9.97
C GLN A 9 15.84 -3.56 9.62
N ARG A 10 15.53 -2.74 10.64
CA ARG A 10 14.88 -1.43 10.44
C ARG A 10 15.64 -0.64 9.37
N ASP A 11 16.96 -0.75 9.40
CA ASP A 11 17.88 -0.17 8.43
C ASP A 11 17.75 -0.80 7.02
N GLY A 12 17.41 -2.08 6.93
CA GLY A 12 17.07 -2.77 5.68
C GLY A 12 15.77 -2.26 5.05
N VAL A 13 14.74 -2.01 5.84
CA VAL A 13 13.47 -1.45 5.35
C VAL A 13 13.65 -0.01 4.87
N TYR A 14 14.39 0.82 5.62
CA TYR A 14 14.68 2.19 5.18
C TYR A 14 15.54 2.23 3.92
N ARG A 15 16.54 1.34 3.81
CA ARG A 15 17.34 1.23 2.59
C ARG A 15 16.48 0.82 1.39
N TRP A 16 15.69 -0.24 1.53
CA TRP A 16 14.77 -0.68 0.49
C TRP A 16 13.82 0.45 0.07
N PHE A 17 13.18 1.13 1.02
CA PHE A 17 12.28 2.24 0.72
C PHE A 17 12.98 3.40 0.00
N SER A 18 14.24 3.70 0.37
CA SER A 18 15.04 4.75 -0.29
C SER A 18 15.44 4.41 -1.72
N GLU A 19 15.50 3.12 -2.07
CA GLU A 19 15.82 2.63 -3.42
C GLU A 19 14.59 2.60 -4.34
N LEU A 20 13.37 2.74 -3.80
CA LEU A 20 12.16 2.76 -4.60
C LEU A 20 12.03 4.05 -5.43
N PRO A 21 11.58 3.96 -6.70
CA PRO A 21 11.16 5.10 -7.49
C PRO A 21 10.12 5.97 -6.77
N SER A 22 10.12 7.27 -7.05
CA SER A 22 9.18 8.23 -6.44
C SER A 22 7.70 7.81 -6.52
N PRO A 23 7.16 7.30 -7.65
CA PRO A 23 5.78 6.82 -7.70
C PRO A 23 5.49 5.72 -6.67
N GLN A 24 6.37 4.72 -6.57
CA GLN A 24 6.21 3.59 -5.66
C GLN A 24 6.31 4.01 -4.20
N ARG A 25 7.18 4.98 -3.87
CA ARG A 25 7.25 5.54 -2.51
C ARG A 25 5.95 6.23 -2.11
N VAL A 26 5.37 7.03 -3.01
CA VAL A 26 4.09 7.72 -2.76
C VAL A 26 2.97 6.71 -2.58
N GLU A 27 2.83 5.75 -3.49
CA GLU A 27 1.82 4.70 -3.40
C GLU A 27 1.92 3.91 -2.10
N PHE A 28 3.14 3.50 -1.73
CA PHE A 28 3.40 2.76 -0.50
C PHE A 28 3.02 3.57 0.74
N LEU A 29 3.43 4.84 0.81
CA LEU A 29 3.09 5.72 1.93
C LEU A 29 1.57 5.94 2.03
N CYS A 30 0.88 6.17 0.91
CA CYS A 30 -0.58 6.26 0.89
C CYS A 30 -1.22 4.98 1.43
N GLY A 31 -0.75 3.80 0.99
CA GLY A 31 -1.22 2.52 1.49
C GLY A 31 -0.99 2.32 2.98
N LEU A 32 0.14 2.79 3.54
CA LEU A 32 0.37 2.75 4.98
C LEU A 32 -0.59 3.68 5.74
N LEU A 33 -0.83 4.88 5.23
CA LEU A 33 -1.75 5.83 5.84
C LEU A 33 -3.19 5.30 5.85
N ASP A 34 -3.62 4.58 4.81
CA ASP A 34 -4.95 3.96 4.75
C ASP A 34 -5.16 2.87 5.83
N LEU A 35 -4.07 2.32 6.38
CA LEU A 35 -4.12 1.33 7.48
C LEU A 35 -4.13 1.97 8.87
N CYS A 36 -3.84 3.27 8.97
CA CYS A 36 -3.77 3.98 10.25
C CYS A 36 -5.16 4.29 10.81
N ILE A 37 -5.27 4.27 12.14
CA ILE A 37 -6.49 4.73 12.82
C ILE A 37 -6.55 6.27 12.90
N PRO A 38 -7.72 6.89 13.16
CA PRO A 38 -7.86 8.35 13.14
C PRO A 38 -6.89 9.12 14.06
N LEU A 39 -6.58 8.58 15.25
CA LEU A 39 -5.61 9.21 16.17
C LEU A 39 -4.19 9.19 15.61
N GLU A 40 -3.78 8.08 14.99
CA GLU A 40 -2.47 7.96 14.34
C GLU A 40 -2.36 8.91 13.17
N LEU A 41 -3.39 8.99 12.32
CA LEU A 41 -3.45 9.95 11.22
C LEU A 41 -3.32 11.39 11.72
N ARG A 42 -3.98 11.74 12.83
CA ARG A 42 -3.88 13.09 13.41
C ARG A 42 -2.46 13.39 13.89
N PHE A 43 -1.81 12.43 14.53
CA PHE A 43 -0.42 12.55 14.97
C PHE A 43 0.54 12.66 13.78
N LEU A 44 0.42 11.77 12.80
CA LEU A 44 1.24 11.76 11.59
C LEU A 44 1.07 13.05 10.78
N GLY A 45 -0.15 13.61 10.72
CA GLY A 45 -0.41 14.92 10.13
C GLY A 45 0.46 16.02 10.74
N SER A 46 0.54 16.09 12.07
CA SER A 46 1.41 17.06 12.77
C SER A 46 2.90 16.85 12.44
N CYS A 47 3.35 15.59 12.34
CA CYS A 47 4.74 15.29 11.96
C CYS A 47 5.03 15.71 10.50
N LEU A 48 4.11 15.45 9.58
CA LEU A 48 4.24 15.82 8.18
C LEU A 48 4.24 17.35 8.00
N GLU A 49 3.35 18.06 8.69
CA GLU A 49 3.31 19.53 8.69
C GLU A 49 4.63 20.12 9.20
N ASP A 50 5.22 19.56 10.27
CA ASP A 50 6.49 20.04 10.81
C ASP A 50 7.66 19.85 9.83
N LEU A 51 7.71 18.68 9.16
CA LEU A 51 8.71 18.39 8.14
C LEU A 51 8.56 19.31 6.92
N ALA A 52 7.34 19.52 6.45
CA ALA A 52 7.04 20.29 5.24
C ALA A 52 7.14 21.80 5.44
N ARG A 53 7.01 22.31 6.69
CA ARG A 53 6.99 23.76 6.99
C ARG A 53 8.19 24.53 6.43
N LYS A 54 9.33 23.88 6.26
CA LYS A 54 10.57 24.48 5.74
C LYS A 54 10.41 25.03 4.33
N ASP A 55 9.57 24.40 3.52
CA ASP A 55 9.39 24.73 2.10
C ASP A 55 8.14 25.59 1.83
N TYR A 56 7.39 25.97 2.88
CA TYR A 56 6.13 26.71 2.70
C TYR A 56 6.35 28.05 2.00
N HIS A 57 7.42 28.78 2.35
CA HIS A 57 7.64 30.10 1.75
C HIS A 57 7.99 30.00 0.27
N SER A 58 8.83 29.04 -0.12
CA SER A 58 9.26 28.85 -1.51
C SER A 58 8.14 28.27 -2.39
N LEU A 59 7.21 27.51 -1.82
CA LEU A 59 6.12 26.87 -2.55
C LEU A 59 4.82 27.68 -2.57
N ARG A 60 4.71 28.76 -1.79
CA ARG A 60 3.47 29.54 -1.61
C ARG A 60 2.82 29.99 -2.92
N ASP A 61 3.60 30.56 -3.85
CA ASP A 61 3.06 31.04 -5.12
C ASP A 61 2.58 29.88 -6.02
N SER A 62 3.26 28.74 -5.95
CA SER A 62 2.87 27.52 -6.66
C SER A 62 1.61 26.91 -6.06
N GLU A 63 1.46 26.94 -4.74
CA GLU A 63 0.26 26.48 -4.03
C GLU A 63 -0.97 27.32 -4.40
N ILE A 64 -0.83 28.64 -4.45
CA ILE A 64 -1.91 29.54 -4.89
C ILE A 64 -2.38 29.17 -6.30
N LYS A 65 -1.45 28.96 -7.23
CA LYS A 65 -1.77 28.56 -8.61
C LYS A 65 -2.37 27.16 -8.69
N ALA A 66 -1.86 26.22 -7.89
CA ALA A 66 -2.35 24.85 -7.82
C ALA A 66 -3.83 24.75 -7.41
N ASN A 67 -4.31 25.72 -6.62
CA ASN A 67 -5.68 25.77 -6.13
C ASN A 67 -6.58 26.72 -6.94
N ASN A 68 -6.08 27.27 -8.05
CA ASN A 68 -6.84 28.15 -8.95
C ASN A 68 -7.15 27.44 -10.29
N PRO A 69 -8.42 27.12 -10.60
CA PRO A 69 -8.80 26.46 -11.85
C PRO A 69 -8.38 27.22 -13.13
N ALA A 70 -8.35 28.56 -13.09
CA ALA A 70 -7.98 29.37 -14.25
C ALA A 70 -6.50 29.24 -14.60
N ASP A 71 -5.63 29.23 -13.59
CA ASP A 71 -4.19 29.06 -13.76
C ASP A 71 -3.87 27.66 -14.29
N LEU A 72 -4.54 26.63 -13.73
CA LEU A 72 -4.41 25.23 -14.17
C LEU A 72 -4.89 25.00 -15.60
N GLY A 73 -5.91 25.74 -16.06
CA GLY A 73 -6.44 25.62 -17.41
C GLY A 73 -5.44 25.92 -18.52
N SER A 74 -4.32 26.58 -18.19
CA SER A 74 -3.21 26.84 -19.12
C SER A 74 -2.25 25.66 -19.30
N LEU A 75 -2.29 24.67 -18.39
CA LEU A 75 -1.36 23.53 -18.35
C LEU A 75 -1.93 22.35 -19.14
N THR A 76 -1.96 22.44 -20.47
CA THR A 76 -2.61 21.44 -21.33
C THR A 76 -1.63 20.52 -22.08
N ASN A 77 -0.45 21.01 -22.43
CA ASN A 77 0.50 20.26 -23.26
C ASN A 77 1.42 19.35 -22.41
N LEU A 78 1.01 18.09 -22.20
CA LEU A 78 1.82 17.10 -21.47
C LEU A 78 3.08 16.62 -22.21
N THR A 79 3.31 17.02 -23.47
CA THR A 79 4.59 16.77 -24.15
C THR A 79 5.70 17.71 -23.67
N ASP A 80 5.32 18.86 -23.12
CA ASP A 80 6.26 19.87 -22.60
C ASP A 80 6.70 19.52 -21.18
N GLU A 81 8.00 19.31 -20.99
CA GLU A 81 8.64 19.01 -19.71
C GLU A 81 8.30 20.05 -18.63
N VAL A 82 8.25 21.34 -18.99
CA VAL A 82 7.94 22.42 -18.05
C VAL A 82 6.49 22.34 -17.59
N VAL A 83 5.57 22.00 -18.49
CA VAL A 83 4.15 21.82 -18.17
C VAL A 83 3.98 20.58 -17.28
N ARG A 84 4.63 19.45 -17.59
CA ARG A 84 4.61 18.25 -16.73
C ARG A 84 5.14 18.53 -15.33
N SER A 85 6.27 19.24 -15.23
CA SER A 85 6.84 19.64 -13.95
C SER A 85 5.89 20.51 -13.13
N LYS A 86 5.23 21.49 -13.76
CA LYS A 86 4.20 22.31 -13.12
C LYS A 86 3.00 21.49 -12.66
N LEU A 87 2.53 20.54 -13.47
CA LEU A 87 1.41 19.66 -13.09
C LEU A 87 1.76 18.77 -11.88
N LEU A 88 2.98 18.25 -11.81
CA LEU A 88 3.46 17.51 -10.64
C LEU A 88 3.44 18.36 -9.37
N VAL A 89 3.98 19.58 -9.45
CA VAL A 89 3.96 20.54 -8.34
C VAL A 89 2.52 20.91 -7.97
N SER A 90 1.66 21.14 -8.96
CA SER A 90 0.25 21.46 -8.72
C SER A 90 -0.50 20.31 -8.02
N LEU A 91 -0.28 19.06 -8.42
CA LEU A 91 -0.87 17.90 -7.72
C LEU A 91 -0.34 17.74 -6.29
N ALA A 92 0.93 18.07 -6.05
CA ALA A 92 1.53 18.01 -4.71
C ALA A 92 0.96 19.07 -3.75
N LEU A 93 0.55 20.22 -4.27
CA LEU A 93 0.09 21.39 -3.51
C LEU A 93 -1.42 21.62 -3.60
N LEU A 94 -2.16 20.70 -4.24
CA LEU A 94 -3.60 20.79 -4.36
C LEU A 94 -4.26 20.50 -3.00
N GLY A 95 -5.13 21.39 -2.55
CA GLY A 95 -5.89 21.21 -1.31
C GLY A 95 -6.87 20.04 -1.41
N SER A 96 -7.09 19.33 -0.30
CA SER A 96 -7.93 18.12 -0.28
C SER A 96 -9.38 18.35 -0.69
N GLU A 97 -9.91 19.55 -0.45
CA GLU A 97 -11.29 19.92 -0.78
C GLU A 97 -11.42 20.65 -2.12
N GLN A 98 -10.32 20.84 -2.86
CA GLN A 98 -10.29 21.69 -4.05
C GLN A 98 -10.79 20.97 -5.31
N ARG A 99 -12.08 20.57 -5.30
CA ARG A 99 -12.70 19.72 -6.34
C ARG A 99 -12.72 20.35 -7.74
N GLU A 100 -12.88 21.67 -7.84
CA GLU A 100 -12.90 22.36 -9.14
C GLU A 100 -11.54 22.32 -9.83
N ALA A 101 -10.47 22.65 -9.09
CA ALA A 101 -9.10 22.57 -9.55
C ALA A 101 -8.70 21.12 -9.90
N ALA A 102 -9.08 20.16 -9.04
CA ALA A 102 -8.94 18.73 -9.34
C ALA A 102 -9.65 18.33 -10.63
N GLY A 103 -10.84 18.88 -10.91
CA GLY A 103 -11.58 18.65 -12.15
C GLY A 103 -10.90 19.19 -13.41
N VAL A 104 -10.14 20.29 -13.31
CA VAL A 104 -9.30 20.78 -14.42
C VAL A 104 -8.13 19.81 -14.65
N LEU A 105 -7.40 19.45 -13.59
CA LEU A 105 -6.29 18.50 -13.66
C LEU A 105 -6.74 17.13 -14.20
N TYR A 106 -7.90 16.64 -13.75
CA TYR A 106 -8.48 15.39 -14.25
C TYR A 106 -8.66 15.42 -15.76
N ARG A 107 -9.29 16.47 -16.29
CA ARG A 107 -9.53 16.61 -17.74
C ARG A 107 -8.22 16.67 -18.53
N THR A 108 -7.23 17.41 -18.04
CA THR A 108 -5.88 17.43 -18.63
C THR A 108 -5.26 16.04 -18.67
N LEU A 109 -5.31 15.30 -17.56
CA LEU A 109 -4.69 13.98 -17.44
C LEU A 109 -5.45 12.90 -18.25
N THR A 110 -6.78 12.96 -18.35
CA THR A 110 -7.54 11.95 -19.10
C THR A 110 -7.59 12.19 -20.61
N HIS A 111 -6.95 13.25 -21.11
CA HIS A 111 -6.74 13.44 -22.55
C HIS A 111 -5.54 12.63 -23.10
N ILE A 112 -5.03 11.67 -22.33
CA ILE A 112 -3.81 10.92 -22.64
C ILE A 112 -3.86 10.10 -23.91
N ASP A 113 -5.00 9.47 -24.24
CA ASP A 113 -5.10 8.67 -25.47
C ASP A 113 -4.80 9.51 -26.71
N SER A 114 -5.32 10.74 -26.74
CA SER A 114 -5.00 11.71 -27.80
C SER A 114 -3.54 12.14 -27.78
N ILE A 115 -2.91 12.15 -26.61
CA ILE A 115 -1.54 12.64 -26.41
C ILE A 115 -0.50 11.57 -26.81
N ILE A 116 -0.69 10.32 -26.39
CA ILE A 116 0.18 9.20 -26.74
C ILE A 116 0.02 8.86 -28.22
N HIS A 117 -1.20 8.74 -28.74
CA HIS A 117 -1.45 8.30 -30.12
C HIS A 117 -1.22 9.39 -31.17
N ASN A 118 -1.48 10.68 -30.88
CA ASN A 118 -1.31 11.75 -31.89
C ASN A 118 0.01 12.53 -31.80
N TYR A 119 0.68 12.58 -30.64
CA TYR A 119 1.88 13.42 -30.46
C TYR A 119 3.19 12.61 -30.36
N GLY A 120 3.13 11.28 -30.47
CA GLY A 120 4.31 10.42 -30.50
C GLY A 120 5.11 10.45 -29.19
N LEU A 121 4.43 10.63 -28.06
CA LEU A 121 5.05 10.75 -26.75
C LEU A 121 5.77 9.44 -26.39
N GLN A 122 7.10 9.49 -26.38
CA GLN A 122 7.93 8.33 -26.07
C GLN A 122 8.00 8.13 -24.56
N LEU A 123 6.98 7.46 -24.01
CA LEU A 123 7.01 7.04 -22.60
C LEU A 123 8.25 6.17 -22.29
N ASN A 124 8.81 5.51 -23.29
CA ASN A 124 10.05 4.73 -23.19
C ASN A 124 11.29 5.56 -22.79
N GLU A 125 11.25 6.89 -22.88
CA GLU A 125 12.27 7.74 -22.26
C GLU A 125 12.09 7.72 -20.75
N GLY A 126 13.00 7.08 -20.02
CA GLY A 126 12.85 6.79 -18.58
C GLY A 126 12.38 7.99 -17.73
N ARG A 127 12.91 9.20 -18.00
CA ARG A 127 12.51 10.42 -17.28
C ARG A 127 11.05 10.82 -17.55
N THR A 128 10.64 10.77 -18.82
CA THR A 128 9.25 11.06 -19.22
C THR A 128 8.31 10.03 -18.61
N GLY A 129 8.62 8.74 -18.74
CA GLY A 129 7.85 7.66 -18.14
C GLY A 129 7.66 7.83 -16.63
N ASP A 130 8.74 8.14 -15.90
CA ASP A 130 8.71 8.34 -14.45
C ASP A 130 7.82 9.51 -14.02
N GLU A 131 7.87 10.63 -14.75
CA GLU A 131 7.02 11.80 -14.49
C GLU A 131 5.53 11.47 -14.70
N PHE A 132 5.18 10.72 -15.75
CA PHE A 132 3.81 10.26 -15.98
C PHE A 132 3.36 9.25 -14.91
N LEU A 133 4.20 8.28 -14.56
CA LEU A 133 3.88 7.35 -13.47
C LEU A 133 3.61 8.11 -12.17
N LEU A 134 4.41 9.13 -11.85
CA LEU A 134 4.22 9.92 -10.64
C LEU A 134 2.93 10.76 -10.70
N LEU A 135 2.66 11.45 -11.82
CA LEU A 135 1.44 12.23 -12.03
C LEU A 135 0.19 11.38 -11.74
N PHE A 136 0.12 10.20 -12.36
CA PHE A 136 -1.05 9.32 -12.23
C PHE A 136 -1.13 8.64 -10.86
N THR A 137 0.01 8.30 -10.26
CA THR A 137 0.04 7.78 -8.89
C THR A 137 -0.45 8.81 -7.88
N MET A 138 -0.02 10.07 -8.00
CA MET A 138 -0.51 11.15 -7.13
C MET A 138 -2.00 11.40 -7.37
N ALA A 139 -2.41 11.62 -8.62
CA ALA A 139 -3.80 11.96 -8.94
C ALA A 139 -4.79 10.84 -8.55
N SER A 140 -4.43 9.57 -8.74
CA SER A 140 -5.28 8.43 -8.37
C SER A 140 -5.45 8.20 -6.87
N ASN A 141 -4.54 8.74 -6.04
CA ASN A 141 -4.62 8.66 -4.58
C ASN A 141 -5.10 9.98 -3.95
N HIS A 142 -5.04 11.10 -4.67
CA HIS A 142 -5.29 12.43 -4.12
C HIS A 142 -6.75 12.63 -3.66
N PRO A 143 -7.00 13.16 -2.44
CA PRO A 143 -8.34 13.27 -1.84
C PRO A 143 -9.32 14.16 -2.61
N ALA A 144 -8.84 15.21 -3.28
CA ALA A 144 -9.68 16.15 -4.03
C ALA A 144 -10.39 15.55 -5.25
N PHE A 145 -9.92 14.41 -5.76
CA PHE A 145 -10.58 13.71 -6.85
C PHE A 145 -11.73 12.86 -6.32
N SER A 146 -12.83 12.82 -7.06
CA SER A 146 -13.93 11.91 -6.75
C SER A 146 -13.51 10.45 -6.94
N PHE A 147 -14.25 9.53 -6.32
CA PHE A 147 -14.01 8.10 -6.47
C PHE A 147 -13.96 7.66 -7.95
N HIS A 148 -14.91 8.14 -8.76
CA HIS A 148 -14.96 7.84 -10.18
C HIS A 148 -13.70 8.33 -10.92
N GLN A 149 -13.28 9.57 -10.67
CA GLN A 149 -12.06 10.12 -11.29
C GLN A 149 -10.83 9.30 -10.92
N LYS A 150 -10.69 8.92 -9.64
CA LYS A 150 -9.57 8.08 -9.18
C LYS A 150 -9.58 6.73 -9.89
N GLN A 151 -10.74 6.11 -10.08
CA GLN A 151 -10.85 4.81 -10.75
C GLN A 151 -10.39 4.89 -12.21
N VAL A 152 -10.78 5.94 -12.95
CA VAL A 152 -10.32 6.15 -14.33
C VAL A 152 -8.81 6.38 -14.36
N LEU A 153 -8.27 7.26 -13.49
CA LEU A 153 -6.84 7.52 -13.42
C LEU A 153 -6.02 6.25 -13.08
N ARG A 154 -6.56 5.32 -12.27
CA ARG A 154 -5.91 4.02 -12.01
C ARG A 154 -5.87 3.12 -13.24
N GLN A 155 -6.91 3.15 -14.07
CA GLN A 155 -6.94 2.41 -15.33
C GLN A 155 -5.88 2.96 -16.29
N GLU A 156 -5.79 4.29 -16.44
CA GLU A 156 -4.75 4.96 -17.22
C GLU A 156 -3.33 4.62 -16.71
N LEU A 157 -3.11 4.66 -15.40
CA LEU A 157 -1.83 4.29 -14.79
C LEU A 157 -1.40 2.86 -15.18
N THR A 158 -2.34 1.92 -15.20
CA THR A 158 -2.09 0.52 -15.58
C THR A 158 -1.68 0.40 -17.05
N GLN A 159 -2.28 1.20 -17.93
CA GLN A 159 -1.94 1.25 -19.36
C GLN A 159 -0.55 1.87 -19.60
N ILE A 160 -0.20 2.90 -18.84
CA ILE A 160 1.14 3.51 -18.90
C ILE A 160 2.21 2.50 -18.47
N GLN A 161 1.97 1.77 -17.37
CA GLN A 161 2.88 0.74 -16.87
C GLN A 161 3.07 -0.42 -17.85
N SER A 162 2.01 -0.86 -18.53
CA SER A 162 2.08 -1.94 -19.52
C SER A 162 2.86 -1.50 -20.76
N SER A 163 2.69 -0.26 -21.21
CA SER A 163 3.40 0.33 -22.34
C SER A 163 4.91 0.44 -22.07
N LEU A 164 5.30 0.86 -20.87
CA LEU A 164 6.69 0.94 -20.42
C LEU A 164 7.37 -0.44 -20.32
N SER A 165 6.60 -1.48 -20.01
CA SER A 165 7.10 -2.86 -19.90
C SER A 165 7.21 -3.57 -21.26
N GLY A 166 6.55 -3.06 -22.30
CA GLY A 166 6.45 -3.67 -23.63
C GLY A 166 7.50 -3.24 -24.67
N GLY A 167 8.38 -2.27 -24.35
CA GLY A 167 9.32 -1.65 -25.30
C GLY A 167 10.53 -2.50 -25.73
N GLY A 168 10.67 -3.73 -25.25
CA GLY A 168 11.78 -4.63 -25.59
C GLY A 168 11.36 -5.74 -26.55
N GLY A 169 11.10 -5.44 -27.83
CA GLY A 169 10.64 -6.48 -28.74
C GLY A 169 10.59 -6.09 -30.23
N GLY A 170 11.75 -5.85 -30.83
CA GLY A 170 11.87 -5.70 -32.29
C GLY A 170 13.14 -6.37 -32.83
N GLY A 171 13.01 -7.62 -33.30
CA GLY A 171 13.88 -8.21 -34.33
C GLY A 171 14.80 -9.37 -33.93
N GLY A 172 14.43 -10.58 -34.37
CA GLY A 172 15.40 -11.56 -34.89
C GLY A 172 15.80 -12.78 -34.03
N GLY A 173 15.14 -13.92 -34.30
CA GLY A 173 15.80 -15.21 -34.54
C GLY A 173 16.56 -15.94 -33.42
N GLY A 174 15.93 -17.00 -32.89
CA GLY A 174 16.55 -18.33 -32.68
C GLY A 174 17.54 -18.54 -31.52
N GLY A 175 17.24 -19.51 -30.66
CA GLY A 175 18.22 -20.20 -29.82
C GLY A 175 17.85 -20.25 -28.33
N GLY A 176 17.60 -21.45 -27.82
CA GLY A 176 17.15 -21.68 -26.44
C GLY A 176 18.23 -21.55 -25.37
N GLY A 177 17.79 -21.53 -24.11
CA GLY A 177 18.65 -21.72 -22.94
C GLY A 177 18.28 -20.87 -21.71
N HIS A 178 17.75 -21.53 -20.68
CA HIS A 178 17.81 -21.27 -19.24
C HIS A 178 18.12 -19.85 -18.70
N GLY A 179 17.27 -19.38 -17.79
CA GLY A 179 17.61 -18.27 -16.87
C GLY A 179 16.40 -17.74 -16.10
N GLY A 180 16.49 -17.72 -14.77
CA GLY A 180 15.37 -17.57 -13.83
C GLY A 180 14.54 -16.30 -13.97
N LYS A 181 13.23 -16.43 -13.71
CA LYS A 181 12.30 -15.32 -13.56
C LYS A 181 11.98 -15.13 -12.08
N SER A 182 12.50 -14.04 -11.53
CA SER A 182 12.01 -13.44 -10.30
C SER A 182 10.57 -12.99 -10.54
N ALA A 183 9.61 -13.68 -9.93
CA ALA A 183 8.22 -13.29 -9.95
C ALA A 183 8.02 -12.18 -8.91
N LEU A 184 7.69 -10.97 -9.38
CA LEU A 184 7.19 -9.89 -8.53
C LEU A 184 5.90 -10.34 -7.82
N PRO A 185 5.72 -10.07 -6.52
CA PRO A 185 4.46 -10.33 -5.86
C PRO A 185 3.46 -9.25 -6.26
N THR A 186 2.50 -9.62 -7.11
CA THR A 186 1.29 -8.84 -7.34
C THR A 186 0.41 -8.95 -6.10
N CYS A 187 0.23 -7.86 -5.35
CA CYS A 187 -0.69 -7.81 -4.21
C CYS A 187 -2.15 -7.80 -4.72
N PRO A 188 -2.99 -8.79 -4.37
CA PRO A 188 -4.42 -8.74 -4.65
C PRO A 188 -5.14 -8.18 -3.43
N ALA A 189 -5.28 -6.86 -3.35
CA ALA A 189 -6.06 -6.22 -2.29
C ALA A 189 -6.95 -5.10 -2.87
N CYS A 190 -7.87 -5.49 -3.74
CA CYS A 190 -9.05 -4.71 -4.04
C CYS A 190 -10.24 -5.60 -3.73
N HIS A 191 -11.05 -5.26 -2.71
CA HIS A 191 -12.50 -5.10 -2.86
C HIS A 191 -13.15 -4.58 -1.56
N LYS A 192 -14.00 -3.56 -1.78
CA LYS A 192 -15.05 -2.96 -0.94
C LYS A 192 -14.63 -1.99 0.17
N VAL A 193 -14.70 -0.71 -0.17
CA VAL A 193 -14.98 0.38 0.78
C VAL A 193 -16.42 0.85 0.53
N THR A 194 -17.30 0.68 1.51
CA THR A 194 -18.64 1.28 1.56
C THR A 194 -18.57 2.74 2.03
N PRO A 195 -19.49 3.63 1.61
CA PRO A 195 -19.47 5.03 2.01
C PRO A 195 -19.76 5.18 3.52
N ARG A 196 -18.99 6.02 4.22
CA ARG A 196 -19.27 6.42 5.61
C ARG A 196 -20.40 7.46 5.62
N THR A 197 -21.52 7.11 6.26
CA THR A 197 -22.54 8.07 6.70
C THR A 197 -22.15 8.63 8.06
N GLU A 198 -22.08 9.95 8.19
CA GLU A 198 -21.84 10.64 9.45
C GLU A 198 -23.02 10.48 10.41
N ALA A 199 -22.76 10.10 11.67
CA ALA A 199 -23.73 10.10 12.75
C ALA A 199 -23.34 11.17 13.80
N PRO A 200 -24.30 11.76 14.53
CA PRO A 200 -24.06 12.95 15.34
C PRO A 200 -23.33 12.60 16.63
N VAL A 201 -22.44 13.52 17.03
CA VAL A 201 -21.56 13.40 18.20
C VAL A 201 -22.38 13.51 19.49
N SER A 202 -22.41 12.45 20.30
CA SER A 202 -22.77 12.55 21.71
C SER A 202 -21.64 12.02 22.58
N SER A 203 -20.96 12.95 23.26
CA SER A 203 -20.23 12.80 24.53
C SER A 203 -19.55 11.45 24.78
N VAL A 204 -18.27 11.32 24.40
CA VAL A 204 -17.45 10.15 24.78
C VAL A 204 -16.32 10.59 25.70
N SER A 205 -16.35 10.04 26.92
CA SER A 205 -15.28 10.10 27.92
C SER A 205 -13.94 9.64 27.34
N ASN A 206 -12.89 10.41 27.61
CA ASN A 206 -11.53 10.20 27.14
C ASN A 206 -10.90 8.91 27.68
N SER A 207 -11.09 7.77 27.01
CA SER A 207 -10.24 6.59 27.21
C SER A 207 -9.61 6.18 25.88
N LEU A 208 -8.26 6.17 25.86
CA LEU A 208 -7.42 5.76 24.74
C LEU A 208 -7.76 4.34 24.24
N GLU A 209 -8.27 3.49 25.13
CA GLU A 209 -8.69 2.11 24.85
C GLU A 209 -9.81 2.07 23.80
N ASN A 210 -10.82 2.94 23.89
CA ASN A 210 -11.92 2.99 22.93
C ASN A 210 -11.47 3.47 21.53
N ALA A 211 -10.42 4.28 21.45
CA ALA A 211 -9.92 4.78 20.17
C ALA A 211 -9.14 3.71 19.38
N LEU A 212 -8.48 2.79 20.08
CA LEU A 212 -7.70 1.70 19.48
C LEU A 212 -8.59 0.58 18.89
N HIS A 213 -9.81 0.41 19.40
CA HIS A 213 -10.76 -0.60 18.91
C HIS A 213 -11.51 -0.22 17.62
N THR A 214 -11.26 0.97 17.05
CA THR A 214 -11.90 1.41 15.79
C THR A 214 -11.15 1.02 14.52
N SER A 215 -10.31 -0.01 14.59
CA SER A 215 -9.78 -0.69 13.39
C SER A 215 -10.90 -1.51 12.75
N ALA A 216 -11.19 -1.23 11.48
CA ALA A 216 -12.27 -1.81 10.71
C ALA A 216 -11.95 -3.26 10.31
N HIS A 217 -11.80 -4.18 11.26
CA HIS A 217 -11.92 -5.63 11.09
C HIS A 217 -12.12 -6.39 12.43
N SER A 218 -12.65 -5.74 13.47
CA SER A 218 -13.06 -6.47 14.69
C SER A 218 -14.53 -6.91 14.55
N THR A 219 -14.76 -8.13 14.05
CA THR A 219 -16.04 -8.82 14.27
C THR A 219 -16.09 -9.26 15.72
N GLU A 220 -16.46 -8.36 16.62
CA GLU A 220 -16.88 -8.72 17.97
C GLU A 220 -18.33 -9.23 17.89
N GLU A 221 -18.49 -10.55 17.73
CA GLU A 221 -19.77 -11.20 17.99
C GLU A 221 -19.95 -11.24 19.51
N SER A 222 -20.93 -10.47 19.97
CA SER A 222 -21.23 -10.28 21.38
C SER A 222 -21.70 -11.59 22.04
N LEU A 223 -20.96 -12.03 23.05
CA LEU A 223 -21.29 -13.17 23.90
C LEU A 223 -22.59 -12.94 24.71
N PRO A 224 -23.49 -13.93 24.82
CA PRO A 224 -24.42 -14.01 25.94
C PRO A 224 -23.80 -14.73 27.15
N LYS A 225 -24.18 -14.24 28.34
CA LYS A 225 -23.75 -14.67 29.68
C LYS A 225 -24.01 -16.16 29.99
N ARG A 226 -22.98 -16.76 30.61
CA ARG A 226 -22.93 -17.83 31.67
C ARG A 226 -23.63 -19.18 31.42
N THR A 227 -22.89 -20.27 31.65
CA THR A 227 -23.09 -21.20 32.80
C THR A 227 -21.87 -22.10 33.04
N VAL A 228 -21.65 -22.41 34.32
CA VAL A 228 -20.64 -23.32 34.88
C VAL A 228 -20.92 -24.78 34.49
N GLY A 229 -19.87 -25.52 34.11
CA GLY A 229 -19.76 -26.97 34.32
C GLY A 229 -20.04 -27.88 33.11
N LYS A 230 -18.97 -28.30 32.42
CA LYS A 230 -18.77 -29.65 31.85
C LYS A 230 -17.39 -29.70 31.21
N HIS A 231 -16.66 -30.81 31.43
CA HIS A 231 -15.31 -31.04 30.90
C HIS A 231 -15.18 -30.54 29.46
N SER A 232 -14.54 -29.39 29.28
CA SER A 232 -14.35 -28.80 27.96
C SER A 232 -13.35 -29.67 27.23
N LYS A 233 -13.84 -30.45 26.26
CA LYS A 233 -12.98 -31.11 25.29
C LYS A 233 -12.33 -30.01 24.47
N VAL A 234 -11.10 -29.66 24.81
CA VAL A 234 -10.33 -28.63 24.12
C VAL A 234 -9.91 -29.18 22.75
N SER A 235 -10.19 -28.45 21.68
CA SER A 235 -9.79 -28.81 20.32
C SER A 235 -8.65 -27.92 19.84
N VAL A 236 -7.83 -28.44 18.94
CA VAL A 236 -6.81 -27.64 18.25
C VAL A 236 -7.51 -26.70 17.27
N GLU A 237 -7.27 -25.40 17.41
CA GLU A 237 -7.83 -24.36 16.56
C GLU A 237 -6.85 -23.98 15.44
N LYS A 238 -5.57 -23.84 15.78
CA LYS A 238 -4.51 -23.47 14.82
C LYS A 238 -3.18 -24.11 15.18
N ILE A 239 -2.41 -24.52 14.18
CA ILE A 239 -1.02 -24.96 14.34
C ILE A 239 -0.14 -24.09 13.44
N ASP A 240 0.81 -23.37 14.03
CA ASP A 240 1.76 -22.52 13.32
C ASP A 240 3.18 -23.08 13.44
N LEU A 241 3.92 -23.17 12.33
CA LEU A 241 5.35 -23.50 12.35
C LEU A 241 6.14 -22.25 12.76
N LYS A 242 6.87 -22.34 13.89
CA LYS A 242 7.66 -21.22 14.42
C LYS A 242 9.12 -21.24 14.02
N GLY A 243 9.68 -22.41 13.73
CA GLY A 243 11.08 -22.48 13.33
C GLY A 243 11.56 -23.88 13.01
N LEU A 244 12.69 -23.91 12.31
CA LEU A 244 13.47 -25.11 12.01
C LEU A 244 14.83 -24.96 12.68
N SER A 245 15.23 -25.94 13.49
CA SER A 245 16.55 -25.99 14.10
C SER A 245 17.33 -27.21 13.59
N HIS A 246 18.58 -26.97 13.19
CA HIS A 246 19.50 -28.04 12.84
C HIS A 246 20.28 -28.44 14.09
N THR A 247 20.19 -29.73 14.44
CA THR A 247 21.07 -30.28 15.49
C THR A 247 22.45 -30.55 14.88
N LYS A 248 23.52 -30.56 15.71
CA LYS A 248 24.93 -30.75 15.28
C LYS A 248 25.20 -32.06 14.51
N ASN A 249 24.21 -32.95 14.42
CA ASN A 249 24.24 -34.12 13.57
C ASN A 249 23.47 -33.75 12.28
N GLU A 250 24.19 -33.43 11.20
CA GLU A 250 23.72 -32.76 9.96
C GLU A 250 22.44 -33.32 9.30
N ARG A 251 21.92 -34.46 9.74
CA ARG A 251 20.77 -35.15 9.12
C ARG A 251 19.44 -34.98 9.84
N ASN A 252 19.38 -34.39 11.04
CA ASN A 252 18.13 -34.25 11.79
C ASN A 252 17.70 -32.78 11.95
N VAL A 253 16.67 -32.40 11.19
CA VAL A 253 15.96 -31.13 11.32
C VAL A 253 14.85 -31.28 12.35
N GLU A 254 14.81 -30.39 13.34
CA GLU A 254 13.71 -30.28 14.29
C GLU A 254 12.78 -29.12 13.90
N CYS A 255 11.49 -29.39 13.89
CA CYS A 255 10.41 -28.46 13.62
C CYS A 255 9.76 -28.05 14.94
N SER A 256 9.68 -26.75 15.22
CA SER A 256 8.97 -26.21 16.38
C SER A 256 7.62 -25.65 15.95
N PHE A 257 6.56 -26.07 16.61
CA PHE A 257 5.18 -25.69 16.36
C PHE A 257 4.58 -24.99 17.57
N GLU A 258 3.72 -24.01 17.33
CA GLU A 258 2.78 -23.51 18.33
C GLU A 258 1.38 -23.98 18.00
N VAL A 259 0.69 -24.50 19.01
CA VAL A 259 -0.68 -24.99 18.92
C VAL A 259 -1.56 -24.03 19.72
N LEU A 260 -2.47 -23.35 19.03
CA LEU A 260 -3.56 -22.58 19.61
C LEU A 260 -4.74 -23.51 19.86
N TRP A 261 -5.24 -23.48 21.09
CA TRP A 261 -6.35 -24.29 21.55
C TRP A 261 -7.64 -23.46 21.61
N SER A 262 -8.79 -24.13 21.52
CA SER A 262 -10.12 -23.49 21.56
C SER A 262 -10.44 -22.76 22.88
N ASP A 263 -9.64 -22.94 23.93
CA ASP A 263 -9.72 -22.19 25.19
C ASP A 263 -8.78 -20.97 25.21
N SER A 264 -8.25 -20.59 24.04
CA SER A 264 -7.28 -19.51 23.84
C SER A 264 -5.91 -19.75 24.49
N SER A 265 -5.64 -20.95 25.01
CA SER A 265 -4.29 -21.32 25.46
C SER A 265 -3.37 -21.62 24.28
N VAL A 266 -2.06 -21.42 24.47
CA VAL A 266 -1.03 -21.71 23.46
C VAL A 266 0.01 -22.64 24.06
N THR A 267 0.33 -23.73 23.35
CA THR A 267 1.40 -24.66 23.73
C THR A 267 2.43 -24.80 22.62
N SER A 268 3.71 -24.87 22.96
CA SER A 268 4.78 -25.13 22.02
C SER A 268 5.18 -26.61 22.02
N VAL A 269 5.35 -27.19 20.83
CA VAL A 269 5.74 -28.59 20.63
C VAL A 269 6.87 -28.65 19.61
N THR A 270 7.94 -29.38 19.96
CA THR A 270 9.05 -29.63 19.03
C THR A 270 8.99 -31.08 18.56
N LYS A 271 9.12 -31.28 17.24
CA LYS A 271 9.11 -32.59 16.59
C LYS A 271 10.19 -32.71 15.55
N SER A 272 10.80 -33.88 15.44
CA SER A 272 11.75 -34.17 14.36
C SER A 272 11.06 -34.20 13.00
N SER A 273 11.78 -33.88 11.93
CA SER A 273 11.27 -33.96 10.56
C SER A 273 10.74 -35.36 10.20
N SER A 274 11.35 -36.42 10.75
CA SER A 274 10.87 -37.80 10.59
C SER A 274 9.52 -38.04 11.28
N GLU A 275 9.31 -37.54 12.50
CA GLU A 275 8.03 -37.68 13.21
C GLU A 275 6.91 -36.91 12.48
N VAL A 276 7.20 -35.72 11.96
CA VAL A 276 6.24 -34.93 11.19
C VAL A 276 5.86 -35.65 9.90
N THR A 277 6.84 -36.23 9.21
CA THR A 277 6.60 -36.97 7.95
C THR A 277 5.79 -38.25 8.20
N GLU A 278 6.10 -38.99 9.27
CA GLU A 278 5.33 -40.16 9.68
C GLU A 278 3.90 -39.78 10.06
N PHE A 279 3.70 -38.69 10.79
CA PHE A 279 2.37 -38.19 11.13
C PHE A 279 1.56 -37.85 9.87
N MET A 280 2.15 -37.12 8.91
CA MET A 280 1.51 -36.79 7.63
C MET A 280 1.13 -38.04 6.82
N SER A 281 1.88 -39.14 6.96
CA SER A 281 1.53 -40.41 6.32
C SER A 281 0.33 -41.12 6.95
N LYS A 282 0.05 -40.88 8.23
CA LYS A 282 -1.09 -41.47 8.97
C LYS A 282 -2.36 -40.64 8.85
N VAL A 283 -2.26 -39.38 8.44
CA VAL A 283 -3.37 -38.43 8.29
C VAL A 283 -3.90 -38.36 6.85
N ARG A 284 -3.19 -38.96 5.89
CA ARG A 284 -3.72 -39.26 4.54
C ARG A 284 -4.52 -40.55 4.56
#